data_AF-A0A7Y7M8X5-F1
#
_entry.id   AF-A0A7Y7M8X5-F1
#
_cell.length_a   1.000
_cell.length_b   1.000
_cell.length_c   1.000
_cell.angle_alpha   90.00
_cell.angle_beta   90.00
_cell.angle_gamma   90.00
#
_symmetry.space_group_name_H-M   'P 1'
#
loop_
_entity.id
_entity.type
_entity.pdbx_description
1 polymer ?
#
loop_
_entity_poly.entity_id
_entity_poly.type
_entity_poly.pdbx_seq_one_letter_code
_entity_poly.pdbx_strand_id
1 'polypeptide(L)'
;SDALSRAAAARVGLTHLDMAFESRGAPHRDRILRFAALYRTLDFPMLMHCKSGADRAGLASGLVILFEGGTAAQALRQLSWRFGHFSRSRTGILDAFFLRYQAEAEGRLPFLDWVGTEYDEARLRRDFVAGRLSSFITDRVLRRE
;
A
#
# COMPACT_ATOMS: atom_id res chain seq x y z
N SER A 1 8.72 -5.84 20.17
CA SER A 1 7.86 -4.77 19.60
C SER A 1 6.43 -5.27 19.48
N ASP A 2 6.19 -6.42 18.83
CA ASP A 2 4.84 -7.01 18.73
C ASP A 2 4.21 -7.36 20.09
N ALA A 3 4.91 -8.15 20.93
CA ALA A 3 4.44 -8.51 22.28
C ALA A 3 4.14 -7.28 23.18
N LEU A 4 4.91 -6.19 23.03
CA LEU A 4 4.67 -4.94 23.76
C LEU A 4 3.40 -4.23 23.29
N SER A 5 3.14 -4.24 21.98
CA SER A 5 1.94 -3.60 21.39
C SER A 5 0.67 -4.33 21.81
N ARG A 6 0.70 -5.68 21.79
CA ARG A 6 -0.41 -6.51 22.28
C ARG A 6 -0.68 -6.30 23.76
N ALA A 7 0.37 -6.32 24.60
CA ALA A 7 0.23 -6.11 26.03
C ALA A 7 -0.32 -4.72 26.35
N ALA A 8 0.15 -3.69 25.64
CA ALA A 8 -0.35 -2.33 25.80
C ALA A 8 -1.83 -2.22 25.41
N ALA A 9 -2.23 -2.78 24.25
CA ALA A 9 -3.61 -2.78 23.77
C ALA A 9 -4.55 -3.52 24.75
N ALA A 10 -4.14 -4.71 25.21
CA ALA A 10 -4.90 -5.49 26.17
C ALA A 10 -5.14 -4.73 27.49
N ARG A 11 -4.12 -4.01 27.99
CA ARG A 11 -4.23 -3.21 29.22
C ARG A 11 -5.26 -2.09 29.13
N VAL A 12 -5.52 -1.55 27.94
CA VAL A 12 -6.49 -0.48 27.71
C VAL A 12 -7.77 -0.97 27.03
N GLY A 13 -7.96 -2.28 26.89
CA GLY A 13 -9.16 -2.87 26.28
C GLY A 13 -9.30 -2.63 24.77
N LEU A 14 -8.20 -2.39 24.05
CA LEU A 14 -8.22 -2.20 22.60
C LEU A 14 -8.05 -3.54 21.87
N THR A 15 -8.86 -3.74 20.83
CA THR A 15 -8.69 -4.85 19.88
C THR A 15 -7.39 -4.68 19.11
N HIS A 16 -6.54 -5.71 19.13
CA HIS A 16 -5.26 -5.74 18.41
C HIS A 16 -5.34 -6.72 17.24
N LEU A 17 -5.11 -6.23 16.03
CA LEU A 17 -5.18 -7.02 14.79
C LEU A 17 -3.85 -6.95 14.04
N ASP A 18 -3.46 -8.06 13.42
CA ASP A 18 -2.19 -8.17 12.69
C ASP A 18 -2.40 -8.35 11.19
N MET A 19 -1.64 -7.59 10.42
CA MET A 19 -1.61 -7.69 8.97
C MET A 19 -0.16 -7.82 8.48
N ALA A 20 0.11 -8.89 7.74
CA ALA A 20 1.45 -9.22 7.26
C ALA A 20 1.82 -8.43 5.98
N PHE A 21 2.07 -7.13 6.07
CA PHE A 21 2.59 -6.38 4.91
C PHE A 21 4.12 -6.43 4.80
N GLU A 22 4.62 -6.35 3.57
CA GLU A 22 6.05 -6.31 3.26
C GLU A 22 6.45 -4.88 2.84
N SER A 23 7.64 -4.43 3.25
CA SER A 23 8.14 -3.11 2.87
C SER A 23 8.93 -3.10 1.56
N ARG A 24 9.36 -4.26 1.06
CA ARG A 24 10.30 -4.38 -0.08
C ARG A 24 9.82 -5.36 -1.17
N GLY A 25 8.61 -5.87 -1.03
CA GLY A 25 7.99 -6.79 -1.98
C GLY A 25 6.75 -6.15 -2.59
N ALA A 26 6.34 -6.64 -3.76
CA ALA A 26 5.04 -6.28 -4.33
C ALA A 26 3.94 -6.62 -3.32
N PRO A 27 3.02 -5.68 -3.02
CA PRO A 27 1.89 -5.92 -2.14
C PRO A 27 1.08 -7.15 -2.57
N HIS A 28 0.78 -8.06 -1.65
CA HIS A 28 0.08 -9.28 -2.04
C HIS A 28 -1.42 -9.03 -2.22
N ARG A 29 -2.00 -9.53 -3.32
CA ARG A 29 -3.42 -9.35 -3.67
C ARG A 29 -4.31 -9.86 -2.54
N ASP A 30 -4.04 -11.08 -2.08
CA ASP A 30 -4.82 -11.74 -1.03
C ASP A 30 -4.77 -10.96 0.30
N ARG A 31 -3.63 -10.37 0.64
CA ARG A 31 -3.44 -9.54 1.85
C ARG A 31 -4.19 -8.21 1.75
N ILE A 32 -4.19 -7.57 0.58
CA ILE A 32 -4.95 -6.33 0.35
C ILE A 32 -6.45 -6.61 0.49
N LEU A 33 -6.95 -7.67 -0.16
CA LEU A 33 -8.38 -8.03 -0.10
C LEU A 33 -8.80 -8.43 1.32
N ARG A 34 -7.96 -9.16 2.05
CA ARG A 34 -8.19 -9.43 3.48
C ARG A 34 -8.23 -8.15 4.30
N PHE A 35 -7.33 -7.20 4.03
CA PHE A 35 -7.33 -5.93 4.75
C PHE A 35 -8.62 -5.15 4.49
N ALA A 36 -9.07 -5.07 3.23
CA ALA A 36 -10.32 -4.41 2.87
C ALA A 36 -11.54 -5.06 3.56
N ALA A 37 -11.56 -6.39 3.65
CA ALA A 37 -12.60 -7.11 4.35
C ALA A 37 -12.61 -6.81 5.86
N LEU A 38 -11.44 -6.84 6.50
CA LEU A 38 -11.29 -6.50 7.91
C LEU A 38 -11.66 -5.05 8.18
N TYR A 39 -11.21 -4.13 7.32
CA TYR A 39 -11.43 -2.70 7.45
C TYR A 39 -12.92 -2.33 7.60
N ARG A 40 -13.81 -3.01 6.87
CA ARG A 40 -15.27 -2.85 6.98
C ARG A 40 -15.88 -3.28 8.32
N THR A 41 -15.12 -3.99 9.14
CA THR A 41 -15.55 -4.53 10.44
C THR A 41 -14.86 -3.86 11.62
N LEU A 42 -13.99 -2.87 11.38
CA LEU A 42 -13.23 -2.20 12.44
C LEU A 42 -14.06 -1.14 13.15
N ASP A 43 -13.82 -1.02 14.45
CA ASP A 43 -14.25 0.14 15.23
C ASP A 43 -13.31 1.33 14.97
N PHE A 44 -13.90 2.52 14.84
CA PHE A 44 -13.16 3.78 14.66
C PHE A 44 -13.26 4.66 15.91
N PRO A 45 -12.21 5.44 16.23
CA PRO A 45 -10.96 5.59 15.49
C PRO A 45 -10.00 4.40 15.65
N MET A 46 -9.28 4.05 14.58
CA MET A 46 -8.26 2.99 14.59
C MET A 46 -6.84 3.57 14.54
N LEU A 47 -5.87 2.87 15.14
CA LEU A 47 -4.45 3.17 15.04
C LEU A 47 -3.75 2.08 14.21
N MET A 48 -3.11 2.49 13.12
CA MET A 48 -2.26 1.60 12.31
C MET A 48 -0.79 1.96 12.54
N HIS A 49 0.06 0.95 12.76
CA HIS A 49 1.50 1.17 12.88
C HIS A 49 2.31 0.02 12.30
N CYS A 50 3.61 0.25 12.15
CA CYS A 50 4.59 -0.82 11.95
C CYS A 50 5.75 -0.64 12.93
N LYS A 51 6.94 -1.22 12.65
CA LYS A 51 8.12 -1.04 13.52
C LYS A 51 8.64 0.41 13.53
N SER A 52 8.76 1.03 12.36
CA SER A 52 9.36 2.37 12.19
C SER A 52 8.35 3.44 11.74
N GLY A 53 7.08 3.08 11.54
CA GLY A 53 6.05 3.99 11.05
C GLY A 53 6.21 4.45 9.59
N ALA A 54 7.17 3.89 8.85
CA ALA A 54 7.47 4.26 7.46
C ALA A 54 6.70 3.39 6.46
N ASP A 55 7.40 2.55 5.69
CA ASP A 55 6.88 1.88 4.49
C ASP A 55 5.56 1.11 4.66
N ARG A 56 5.48 0.19 5.63
CA ARG A 56 4.28 -0.66 5.81
C ARG A 56 3.08 0.12 6.35
N ALA A 57 3.35 1.09 7.22
CA ALA A 57 2.30 1.97 7.73
C ALA A 57 1.81 2.90 6.61
N GLY A 58 2.73 3.46 5.81
CA GLY A 58 2.41 4.26 4.62
C GLY A 58 1.61 3.49 3.58
N LEU A 59 1.98 2.24 3.27
CA LEU A 59 1.20 1.36 2.40
C LEU A 59 -0.22 1.15 2.95
N ALA A 60 -0.37 0.77 4.22
CA ALA A 60 -1.67 0.54 4.83
C ALA A 60 -2.54 1.81 4.82
N SER A 61 -1.97 2.98 5.15
CA SER A 61 -2.67 4.26 5.06
C SER A 61 -3.10 4.61 3.64
N GLY A 62 -2.24 4.35 2.64
CA GLY A 62 -2.58 4.54 1.24
C GLY A 62 -3.70 3.61 0.76
N LEU A 63 -3.71 2.36 1.22
CA LEU A 63 -4.80 1.41 0.94
C LEU A 63 -6.13 1.90 1.52
N VAL A 64 -6.13 2.38 2.77
CA VAL A 64 -7.34 2.94 3.40
C VAL A 64 -7.90 4.13 2.62
N ILE A 65 -7.04 5.03 2.14
CA ILE A 65 -7.47 6.13 1.27
C ILE A 65 -8.20 5.60 0.03
N LEU A 66 -7.68 4.55 -0.61
CA LEU A 66 -8.32 3.96 -1.79
C LEU A 66 -9.59 3.17 -1.46
N PHE A 67 -9.67 2.54 -0.28
CA PHE A 67 -10.90 1.88 0.18
C PHE A 67 -12.03 2.88 0.38
N GLU A 68 -11.70 4.08 0.85
CA GLU A 68 -12.62 5.20 1.08
C GLU A 68 -12.89 6.03 -0.20
N GLY A 69 -12.51 5.54 -1.39
CA GLY A 69 -12.78 6.19 -2.67
C GLY A 69 -11.85 7.36 -3.03
N GLY A 70 -10.73 7.51 -2.31
CA GLY A 70 -9.68 8.45 -2.66
C GLY A 70 -8.87 8.03 -3.90
N THR A 71 -7.89 8.85 -4.26
CA THR A 71 -7.06 8.65 -5.46
C THR A 71 -5.69 8.07 -5.13
N ALA A 72 -5.06 7.45 -6.12
CA ALA A 72 -3.69 6.97 -6.08
C ALA A 72 -2.71 8.10 -5.71
N ALA A 73 -2.95 9.32 -6.20
CA ALA A 73 -2.16 10.49 -5.83
C ALA A 73 -2.27 10.83 -4.34
N GLN A 74 -3.44 10.64 -3.72
CA GLN A 74 -3.60 10.81 -2.27
C GLN A 74 -2.92 9.68 -1.50
N ALA A 75 -3.02 8.44 -1.98
CA ALA A 75 -2.35 7.28 -1.39
C ALA A 75 -0.82 7.42 -1.42
N LEU A 76 -0.26 7.87 -2.55
CA LEU A 76 1.18 8.10 -2.72
C LEU A 76 1.77 9.09 -1.72
N ARG A 77 0.99 10.07 -1.23
CA ARG A 77 1.48 11.01 -0.21
C ARG A 77 1.79 10.34 1.14
N GLN A 78 1.25 9.15 1.39
CA GLN A 78 1.55 8.35 2.58
C GLN A 78 2.90 7.64 2.48
N LEU A 79 3.51 7.62 1.28
CA LEU A 79 4.86 7.14 1.02
C LEU A 79 5.76 8.34 0.72
N SER A 80 6.22 9.02 1.78
CA SER A 80 7.04 10.23 1.62
C SER A 80 8.21 10.28 2.60
N TRP A 81 9.23 11.07 2.25
CA TRP A 81 10.39 11.31 3.11
C TRP A 81 9.99 11.79 4.52
N ARG A 82 8.90 12.57 4.64
CA ARG A 82 8.34 13.00 5.93
C ARG A 82 8.06 11.83 6.87
N PHE A 83 7.68 10.67 6.33
CA PHE A 83 7.44 9.45 7.08
C PHE A 83 8.61 8.45 7.01
N GLY A 84 9.78 8.89 6.55
CA GLY A 84 10.98 8.06 6.44
C GLY A 84 10.96 7.05 5.30
N HIS A 85 10.12 7.27 4.28
CA HIS A 85 10.06 6.42 3.09
C HIS A 85 11.02 6.90 1.98
N PHE A 86 11.68 5.96 1.31
CA PHE A 86 12.71 6.20 0.28
C PHE A 86 12.39 5.46 -1.03
N SER A 87 11.71 6.13 -1.95
CA SER A 87 11.23 5.55 -3.21
C SER A 87 12.33 5.08 -4.18
N ARG A 88 13.57 5.56 -4.02
CA ARG A 88 14.73 5.12 -4.82
C ARG A 88 15.33 3.79 -4.34
N SER A 89 14.86 3.24 -3.22
CA SER A 89 15.32 1.97 -2.67
C SER A 89 14.42 0.80 -3.09
N ARG A 90 14.63 -0.40 -2.54
CA ARG A 90 13.71 -1.53 -2.73
C ARG A 90 12.30 -1.25 -2.21
N THR A 91 12.11 -0.27 -1.33
CA THR A 91 10.79 0.11 -0.83
C THR A 91 9.97 0.87 -1.87
N GLY A 92 10.61 1.38 -2.94
CA GLY A 92 9.96 2.04 -4.07
C GLY A 92 8.95 1.17 -4.85
N ILE A 93 8.94 -0.14 -4.59
CA ILE A 93 7.94 -1.04 -5.17
C ILE A 93 6.53 -0.72 -4.68
N LEU A 94 6.41 -0.10 -3.51
CA LEU A 94 5.14 0.34 -2.94
C LEU A 94 4.58 1.56 -3.70
N ASP A 95 5.44 2.50 -4.10
CA ASP A 95 5.09 3.60 -4.98
C ASP A 95 4.66 3.08 -6.35
N ALA A 96 5.45 2.15 -6.90
CA ALA A 96 5.17 1.52 -8.19
C ALA A 96 3.81 0.80 -8.21
N PHE A 97 3.37 0.26 -7.06
CA PHE A 97 2.03 -0.32 -6.92
C PHE A 97 0.92 0.72 -7.10
N PHE A 98 0.98 1.85 -6.40
CA PHE A 98 -0.04 2.90 -6.53
C PHE A 98 0.00 3.60 -7.89
N LEU A 99 1.20 3.88 -8.41
CA LEU A 99 1.40 4.43 -9.77
C LEU A 99 0.85 3.48 -10.84
N ARG A 100 0.93 2.18 -10.61
CA ARG A 100 0.38 1.18 -11.51
C ARG A 100 -1.14 1.21 -11.54
N TYR A 101 -1.80 1.25 -10.39
CA TYR A 101 -3.25 1.44 -10.32
C TYR A 101 -3.67 2.75 -11.02
N GLN A 102 -2.96 3.85 -10.74
CA GLN A 102 -3.18 5.14 -11.39
C GLN A 102 -3.15 5.05 -12.92
N ALA A 103 -2.14 4.38 -13.47
CA ALA A 103 -1.96 4.31 -14.92
C ALA A 103 -2.91 3.33 -15.62
N GLU A 104 -3.24 2.20 -14.97
CA GLU A 104 -3.98 1.12 -15.62
C GLU A 104 -5.49 1.20 -15.41
N ALA A 105 -5.95 1.70 -14.26
CA ALA A 105 -7.32 1.47 -13.82
C ALA A 105 -7.99 2.67 -13.14
N GLU A 106 -7.26 3.61 -12.55
CA GLU A 106 -7.89 4.79 -11.93
C GLU A 106 -8.76 5.54 -12.95
N GLY A 107 -10.03 5.77 -12.59
CA GLY A 107 -11.07 6.34 -13.47
C GLY A 107 -11.78 5.33 -14.38
N ARG A 108 -11.24 4.11 -14.56
CA ARG A 108 -11.84 3.03 -15.35
C ARG A 108 -12.44 1.91 -14.49
N LEU A 109 -11.77 1.53 -13.40
CA LEU A 109 -12.13 0.39 -12.56
C LEU A 109 -11.85 0.73 -11.09
N PRO A 110 -12.79 0.48 -10.15
CA PRO A 110 -12.55 0.70 -8.73
C PRO A 110 -11.33 -0.08 -8.22
N PHE A 111 -10.63 0.48 -7.24
CA PHE A 111 -9.37 -0.08 -6.76
C PHE A 111 -9.47 -1.56 -6.33
N LEU A 112 -10.48 -1.93 -5.54
CA LEU A 112 -10.64 -3.30 -5.07
C LEU A 112 -10.96 -4.28 -6.20
N ASP A 113 -11.71 -3.83 -7.20
CA ASP A 113 -12.02 -4.63 -8.39
C ASP A 113 -10.75 -4.84 -9.21
N TRP A 114 -9.96 -3.79 -9.43
CA TRP A 114 -8.66 -3.89 -10.10
C TRP A 114 -7.70 -4.83 -9.39
N VAL A 115 -7.58 -4.73 -8.05
CA VAL A 115 -6.81 -5.69 -7.25
C VAL A 115 -7.36 -7.11 -7.42
N GLY A 116 -8.68 -7.25 -7.49
CA GLY A 116 -9.38 -8.51 -7.66
C GLY A 116 -9.15 -9.19 -9.01
N THR A 117 -9.02 -8.43 -10.10
CA THR A 117 -9.10 -9.00 -11.46
C THR A 117 -7.86 -8.77 -12.31
N GLU A 118 -7.19 -7.63 -12.19
CA GLU A 118 -6.16 -7.19 -13.14
C GLU A 118 -4.76 -7.03 -12.51
N TYR A 119 -4.69 -6.84 -11.19
CA TYR A 119 -3.42 -6.69 -10.50
C TYR A 119 -2.60 -7.99 -10.48
N ASP A 120 -1.40 -7.93 -11.06
CA ASP A 120 -0.41 -9.02 -11.06
C ASP A 120 0.85 -8.61 -10.29
N GLU A 121 1.04 -9.25 -9.13
CA GLU A 121 2.21 -9.07 -8.27
C GLU A 121 3.53 -9.44 -8.97
N ALA A 122 3.53 -10.52 -9.74
CA ALA A 122 4.72 -11.01 -10.42
C ALA A 122 5.12 -10.03 -11.53
N ARG A 123 4.13 -9.48 -12.26
CA ARG A 123 4.38 -8.39 -13.21
C ARG A 123 4.92 -7.15 -12.52
N LEU A 124 4.42 -6.78 -11.34
CA LEU A 124 4.99 -5.65 -10.59
C LEU A 124 6.44 -5.91 -10.17
N ARG A 125 6.74 -7.11 -9.67
CA ARG A 125 8.11 -7.50 -9.30
C ARG A 125 9.07 -7.50 -10.50
N ARG A 126 8.61 -7.96 -11.68
CA ARG A 126 9.43 -7.98 -12.90
C ARG A 126 9.72 -6.57 -13.44
N ASP A 127 8.70 -5.71 -13.46
CA ASP A 127 8.80 -4.39 -14.07
C ASP A 127 9.50 -3.37 -13.15
N PHE A 128 9.49 -3.59 -11.84
CA PHE A 128 10.11 -2.68 -10.88
C PHE A 128 11.62 -2.91 -10.74
N VAL A 129 12.40 -1.85 -10.93
CA VAL A 129 13.84 -1.81 -10.62
C VAL A 129 14.14 -0.62 -9.72
N ALA A 130 14.78 -0.88 -8.58
CA ALA A 130 15.14 0.16 -7.62
C ALA A 130 16.00 1.25 -8.28
N GLY A 131 15.71 2.52 -7.97
CA GLY A 131 16.37 3.68 -8.56
C GLY A 131 15.84 4.11 -9.93
N ARG A 132 15.02 3.28 -10.61
CA ARG A 132 14.42 3.56 -11.93
C ARG A 132 12.91 3.81 -11.89
N LEU A 133 12.41 4.34 -10.76
CA LEU A 133 10.98 4.63 -10.63
C LEU A 133 10.49 5.67 -11.65
N SER A 134 11.35 6.62 -12.07
CA SER A 134 11.02 7.57 -13.13
C SER A 134 10.83 6.91 -14.49
N SER A 135 11.67 5.93 -14.88
CA SER A 135 11.51 5.25 -16.18
C SER A 135 10.27 4.36 -16.21
N PHE A 136 9.87 3.80 -15.06
CA PHE A 136 8.60 3.06 -14.94
C PHE A 136 7.37 3.91 -15.27
N ILE A 137 7.43 5.21 -14.98
CA ILE A 137 6.39 6.18 -15.35
C ILE A 137 6.52 6.51 -16.85
N THR A 138 7.73 6.83 -17.32
CA THR A 138 7.98 7.27 -18.70
C THR A 138 7.70 6.19 -19.76
N ASP A 139 8.11 4.94 -19.53
CA ASP A 139 7.93 3.83 -20.48
C ASP A 139 6.44 3.51 -20.74
N ARG A 140 5.55 3.94 -19.85
CA ARG A 140 4.10 3.76 -19.99
C ARG A 140 3.38 4.93 -20.60
N VAL A 141 3.86 6.16 -20.35
CA VAL A 141 3.38 7.34 -21.07
C VAL A 141 3.69 7.22 -22.56
N LEU A 142 4.87 6.71 -22.92
CA LEU A 142 5.28 6.48 -24.31
C LEU A 142 4.57 5.33 -25.03
N ARG A 143 3.87 4.43 -24.34
CA ARG A 143 3.01 3.40 -24.98
C ARG A 143 1.59 3.88 -25.25
N ARG A 144 1.29 5.16 -24.97
CA ARG A 144 0.02 5.83 -25.27
C ARG A 144 0.10 6.80 -26.47
N GLU A 145 1.26 6.89 -27.13
CA GLU A 145 1.44 7.48 -28.46
C GLU A 145 1.70 6.38 -29.49
#